data_AF-A0A8S3E947-F1
#
_entry.id   AF-A0A8S3E947-F1
#
_cell.length_a   1.000
_cell.length_b   1.000
_cell.length_c   1.000
_cell.angle_alpha   90.00
_cell.angle_beta   90.00
_cell.angle_gamma   90.00
#
_symmetry.space_group_name_H-M   'P 1'
#
loop_
_entity.id
_entity.type
_entity.pdbx_description
1 polymer ?
#
loop_
_entity_poly.entity_id
_entity_poly.type
_entity_poly.pdbx_seq_one_letter_code
_entity_poly.pdbx_strand_id
1 'polypeptide(L)'
;FFLKVFNVQFDEFVHGKWMPFNGTDVQLEFVRIDPFVRATMKNKGGQLEAQFCVPDTYGIYKFVIDYNRVGYTHLFSATQVSVHPLRHTEYERFITSAFPYYISSFSMMAGAFLLSFIVLYHRDDTPKNKTE
;
A
#
# COMPACT_ATOMS: atom_id res chain seq x y z
N PHE A 1 -0.95 -0.21 -5.91
CA PHE A 1 -2.41 0.07 -5.77
C PHE A 1 -3.03 -0.73 -4.65
N PHE A 2 -3.44 -0.05 -3.57
CA PHE A 2 -4.21 -0.66 -2.49
C PHE A 2 -5.70 -0.51 -2.78
N LEU A 3 -6.42 -1.64 -2.87
CA LEU A 3 -7.88 -1.63 -2.97
C LEU A 3 -8.47 -1.18 -1.63
N LYS A 4 -9.38 -0.21 -1.66
CA LYS A 4 -10.13 0.27 -0.50
C LYS A 4 -11.62 0.24 -0.78
N VAL A 5 -12.37 0.00 0.28
CA VAL A 5 -13.83 -0.04 0.30
C VAL A 5 -14.33 1.07 1.21
N PHE A 6 -15.24 1.89 0.71
CA PHE A 6 -15.91 2.94 1.46
C PHE A 6 -17.41 2.67 1.46
N ASN A 7 -18.02 2.65 2.65
CA ASN A 7 -19.43 2.36 2.87
C ASN A 7 -20.11 3.54 3.54
N VAL A 8 -21.32 3.85 3.11
CA VAL A 8 -22.17 4.88 3.69
C VAL A 8 -23.64 4.46 3.60
N GLN A 9 -24.43 4.82 4.60
CA GLN A 9 -25.86 4.59 4.61
C GLN A 9 -26.59 5.88 4.26
N PHE A 10 -27.58 5.78 3.37
CA PHE A 10 -28.46 6.87 3.00
C PHE A 10 -29.89 6.46 3.34
N ASP A 11 -30.59 7.32 4.07
CA ASP A 11 -31.99 7.13 4.40
C ASP A 11 -32.82 8.27 3.81
N GLU A 12 -34.01 7.94 3.32
CA GLU A 12 -34.98 8.86 2.74
C GLU A 12 -36.25 8.87 3.58
N PHE A 13 -36.80 10.06 3.84
CA PHE A 13 -38.02 10.20 4.63
C PHE A 13 -39.26 10.10 3.74
N VAL A 14 -39.99 8.99 3.85
CA VAL A 14 -41.14 8.65 3.01
C VAL A 14 -42.33 8.30 3.90
N HIS A 15 -43.46 9.01 3.74
CA HIS A 15 -44.71 8.76 4.46
C HIS A 15 -44.56 8.65 5.99
N GLY A 16 -43.74 9.52 6.61
CA GLY A 16 -43.57 9.56 8.06
C GLY A 16 -42.55 8.57 8.62
N LYS A 17 -41.84 7.82 7.78
CA LYS A 17 -40.80 6.85 8.18
C LYS A 17 -39.52 7.05 7.38
N TRP A 18 -38.38 6.82 8.03
CA TRP A 18 -37.09 6.72 7.35
C TRP A 18 -36.95 5.35 6.70
N MET A 19 -36.69 5.32 5.40
CA MET A 19 -36.51 4.12 4.60
C MET A 19 -35.15 4.17 3.89
N PRO A 20 -34.52 3.04 3.57
CA PRO A 20 -33.25 3.03 2.84
C PRO A 20 -33.40 3.68 1.46
N PHE A 21 -32.46 4.57 1.13
CA PHE A 21 -32.42 5.26 -0.15
C PHE A 21 -32.10 4.28 -1.29
N ASN A 22 -32.80 4.40 -2.43
CA ASN A 22 -32.68 3.50 -3.57
C ASN A 22 -32.01 4.13 -4.82
N GLY A 23 -31.28 5.23 -4.65
CA GLY A 23 -30.57 5.86 -5.76
C GLY A 23 -29.35 5.06 -6.23
N THR A 24 -29.03 5.20 -7.52
CA THR A 24 -27.89 4.53 -8.20
C THR A 24 -26.84 5.51 -8.71
N ASP A 25 -27.06 6.80 -8.54
CA ASP A 25 -26.29 7.89 -9.14
C ASP A 25 -25.43 8.65 -8.11
N VAL A 26 -25.30 8.11 -6.90
CA VAL A 26 -24.40 8.65 -5.87
C VAL A 26 -22.96 8.39 -6.28
N GLN A 27 -22.13 9.43 -6.21
CA GLN A 27 -20.72 9.36 -6.55
C GLN A 27 -19.87 9.66 -5.32
N LEU A 28 -18.83 8.85 -5.14
CA LEU A 28 -17.75 9.12 -4.20
C LEU A 28 -16.60 9.77 -4.96
N GLU A 29 -16.10 10.87 -4.41
CA GLU A 29 -14.87 11.51 -4.86
C GLU A 29 -13.77 11.35 -3.82
N PHE A 30 -12.58 10.94 -4.28
CA PHE A 30 -11.37 10.92 -3.49
C PHE A 30 -10.49 12.10 -3.90
N VAL A 31 -10.48 13.14 -3.08
CA VAL A 31 -10.02 14.49 -3.46
C VAL A 31 -8.85 14.93 -2.58
N ARG A 32 -7.93 15.71 -3.17
CA ARG A 32 -6.95 16.51 -2.41
C ARG A 32 -7.13 17.99 -2.72
N ILE A 33 -6.50 18.45 -3.80
CA ILE A 33 -6.74 19.77 -4.42
C ILE A 33 -7.78 19.56 -5.53
N ASP A 34 -7.49 18.60 -6.40
CA ASP A 34 -8.38 18.12 -7.45
C ASP A 34 -8.88 16.70 -7.14
N PRO A 35 -10.00 16.24 -7.73
CA PRO A 35 -10.48 14.88 -7.57
C PRO A 35 -9.56 13.89 -8.32
N PHE A 36 -8.94 12.98 -7.58
CA PHE A 36 -8.06 11.94 -8.15
C PHE A 36 -8.85 10.73 -8.64
N VAL A 37 -9.91 10.36 -7.90
CA VAL A 37 -10.77 9.25 -8.23
C VAL A 37 -12.22 9.68 -8.06
N ARG A 38 -13.05 9.36 -9.06
CA ARG A 38 -14.50 9.48 -8.98
C ARG A 38 -15.10 8.12 -9.28
N ALA A 39 -15.86 7.58 -8.34
CA ALA A 39 -16.46 6.26 -8.44
C ALA A 39 -17.95 6.32 -8.11
N THR A 40 -18.79 5.78 -8.98
CA THR A 40 -20.22 5.61 -8.69
C THR A 40 -20.41 4.51 -7.65
N MET A 41 -21.17 4.82 -6.60
CA MET A 41 -21.43 3.89 -5.50
C MET A 41 -22.48 2.86 -5.91
N LYS A 42 -22.30 1.61 -5.49
CA LYS A 42 -23.27 0.53 -5.70
C LYS A 42 -24.15 0.37 -4.48
N ASN A 43 -25.46 0.38 -4.68
CA ASN A 43 -26.42 0.17 -3.60
C ASN A 43 -26.57 -1.33 -3.29
N LYS A 44 -26.28 -1.71 -2.05
CA LYS A 44 -26.47 -3.07 -1.52
C LYS A 44 -27.48 -3.03 -0.37
N GLY A 45 -28.76 -2.82 -0.71
CA GLY A 45 -29.86 -2.89 0.25
C GLY A 45 -29.91 -1.72 1.24
N GLY A 46 -29.61 -0.50 0.79
CA GLY A 46 -29.59 0.72 1.60
C GLY A 46 -28.20 1.17 2.04
N GLN A 47 -27.19 0.31 1.89
CA GLN A 47 -25.78 0.69 2.04
C GLN A 47 -25.15 0.91 0.67
N LEU A 48 -24.63 2.11 0.46
CA LEU A 48 -23.90 2.49 -0.73
C LEU A 48 -22.42 2.17 -0.51
N GLU A 49 -21.85 1.37 -1.41
CA GLU A 49 -20.47 0.92 -1.37
C GLU A 49 -19.71 1.38 -2.61
N ALA A 50 -18.54 1.97 -2.41
CA ALA A 50 -17.57 2.26 -3.46
C ALA A 50 -16.27 1.48 -3.21
N GLN A 51 -15.80 0.78 -4.25
CA GLN A 51 -14.50 0.11 -4.25
C GLN A 51 -13.59 0.81 -5.24
N PHE A 52 -12.41 1.23 -4.80
CA PHE A 52 -11.46 1.94 -5.64
C PHE A 52 -10.01 1.72 -5.17
N CYS A 53 -9.06 1.96 -6.06
CA CYS A 53 -7.64 1.91 -5.74
C CYS A 53 -7.13 3.29 -5.31
N VAL A 54 -6.43 3.36 -4.19
CA VAL A 54 -5.79 4.59 -3.73
C VAL A 54 -4.64 4.96 -4.69
N PRO A 55 -4.50 6.24 -5.09
CA PRO A 55 -3.40 6.70 -5.94
C PRO A 55 -2.05 6.59 -5.22
N ASP A 56 -0.97 6.50 -6.00
CA ASP A 56 0.40 6.35 -5.47
C ASP A 56 0.99 7.65 -4.86
N THR A 57 0.23 8.75 -4.86
CA THR A 57 0.64 10.03 -4.27
C THR A 57 0.22 10.12 -2.80
N TYR A 58 1.19 10.34 -1.91
CA TYR A 58 0.94 10.53 -0.49
C TYR A 58 0.37 11.93 -0.18
N GLY A 59 -0.26 12.06 0.99
CA GLY A 59 -0.78 13.32 1.48
C GLY A 59 -2.10 13.20 2.22
N ILE A 60 -2.73 14.34 2.46
CA ILE A 60 -4.04 14.43 3.09
C ILE A 60 -5.09 14.44 1.99
N TYR A 61 -6.01 13.48 2.04
CA TYR A 61 -7.13 13.36 1.12
C TYR A 61 -8.45 13.54 1.87
N LYS A 62 -9.53 13.68 1.11
CA LYS A 62 -10.90 13.69 1.60
C LYS A 62 -11.74 12.75 0.77
N PHE A 63 -12.55 11.96 1.45
CA PHE A 63 -13.71 11.32 0.87
C PHE A 63 -14.83 12.36 0.82
N VAL A 64 -15.23 12.76 -0.39
CA VAL A 64 -16.27 13.75 -0.60
C VAL A 64 -17.45 13.06 -1.28
N ILE A 65 -18.63 13.21 -0.69
CA ILE A 65 -19.90 12.85 -1.31
C ILE A 65 -20.73 14.12 -1.37
N ASP A 66 -21.03 14.56 -2.58
CA ASP A 66 -21.88 15.71 -2.86
C ASP A 66 -23.08 15.22 -3.69
N TYR A 67 -24.22 15.07 -3.02
CA TYR A 67 -25.47 14.68 -3.66
C TYR A 67 -26.40 15.88 -3.78
N ASN A 68 -26.33 16.53 -4.95
CA ASN A 68 -27.21 17.63 -5.33
C ASN A 68 -28.11 17.20 -6.48
N ARG A 69 -29.41 17.02 -6.20
CA ARG A 69 -30.44 16.66 -7.19
C ARG A 69 -31.70 17.48 -6.94
N VAL A 70 -32.33 17.90 -8.04
CA VAL A 70 -33.60 18.64 -7.98
C VAL A 70 -34.67 17.76 -7.33
N GLY A 71 -35.35 18.28 -6.32
CA GLY A 71 -36.37 17.54 -5.56
C GLY A 71 -35.84 16.77 -4.34
N TYR A 72 -34.52 16.73 -4.14
CA TYR A 72 -33.89 16.15 -2.95
C TYR A 72 -33.20 17.20 -2.09
N THR A 73 -33.02 16.89 -0.81
CA THR A 73 -32.16 17.68 0.08
C THR A 73 -30.71 17.56 -0.38
N HIS A 74 -30.01 18.68 -0.43
CA HIS A 74 -28.57 18.69 -0.70
C HIS A 74 -27.83 18.00 0.45
N LEU A 75 -27.08 16.95 0.13
CA LEU A 75 -26.27 16.22 1.09
C LEU A 75 -24.80 16.39 0.74
N PHE A 76 -24.04 16.95 1.68
CA PHE A 76 -22.60 17.11 1.57
C PHE A 76 -21.91 16.45 2.76
N SER A 77 -21.01 15.50 2.49
CA SER A 77 -20.20 14.83 3.51
C SER A 77 -18.75 14.78 3.06
N ALA A 78 -17.86 15.23 3.93
CA ALA A 78 -16.42 15.29 3.68
C ALA A 78 -15.62 14.70 4.84
N THR A 79 -15.03 13.53 4.63
CA THR A 79 -14.23 12.84 5.65
C THR A 79 -12.75 12.91 5.28
N GLN A 80 -11.95 13.58 6.10
CA GLN A 80 -10.52 13.73 5.89
C GLN A 80 -9.74 12.48 6.32
N VAL A 81 -8.83 12.03 5.47
CA VAL A 81 -7.99 10.84 5.71
C VAL A 81 -6.56 11.10 5.23
N SER A 82 -5.57 10.60 5.95
CA SER A 82 -4.15 10.68 5.56
C SER A 82 -3.72 9.42 4.82
N VAL A 83 -3.16 9.58 3.63
CA VAL A 83 -2.45 8.52 2.90
C VAL A 83 -0.96 8.67 3.19
N HIS A 84 -0.41 7.72 3.94
CA HIS A 84 1.02 7.68 4.26
C HIS A 84 1.77 6.80 3.25
N PRO A 85 3.06 7.09 2.98
CA PRO A 85 3.91 6.19 2.21
C PRO A 85 4.17 4.88 2.96
N LEU A 86 4.70 3.89 2.25
CA LEU A 86 5.13 2.63 2.84
C LEU A 86 6.27 2.87 3.83
N ARG A 87 6.22 2.15 4.96
CA ARG A 87 7.29 2.13 5.96
C ARG A 87 8.42 1.22 5.46
N HIS A 88 9.62 1.42 6.01
CA HIS A 88 10.79 0.61 5.66
C HIS A 88 10.59 -0.91 5.86
N THR A 89 9.70 -1.30 6.79
CA THR A 89 9.33 -2.71 7.06
C THR A 89 8.29 -3.28 6.12
N GLU A 90 7.61 -2.45 5.33
CA GLU A 90 6.50 -2.82 4.46
C GLU A 90 6.94 -3.09 3.02
N TYR A 91 8.20 -2.81 2.69
CA TYR A 91 8.77 -3.19 1.40
C TYR A 91 8.96 -4.70 1.30
N GLU A 92 8.85 -5.21 0.08
CA GLU A 92 9.14 -6.61 -0.21
C GLU A 92 10.60 -6.95 0.13
N ARG A 93 10.80 -8.11 0.75
CA ARG A 93 12.12 -8.65 1.11
C ARG A 93 12.34 -9.95 0.37
N PHE A 94 13.61 -10.28 0.09
CA PHE A 94 14.01 -11.50 -0.60
C PHE A 94 13.44 -11.61 -2.02
N ILE A 95 13.68 -10.56 -2.81
CA ILE A 95 13.25 -10.50 -4.21
C ILE A 95 14.08 -11.52 -5.01
N THR A 96 13.43 -12.36 -5.82
CA THR A 96 14.10 -13.42 -6.59
C THR A 96 15.19 -12.87 -7.51
N SER A 97 14.95 -11.71 -8.12
CA SER A 97 15.95 -11.05 -8.98
C SER A 97 17.20 -10.61 -8.22
N ALA A 98 17.15 -10.48 -6.89
CA ALA A 98 18.27 -10.04 -6.07
C ALA A 98 19.09 -11.20 -5.45
N PHE A 99 18.74 -12.46 -5.73
CA PHE A 99 19.49 -13.63 -5.22
C PHE A 99 21.00 -13.60 -5.49
N PRO A 100 21.49 -13.17 -6.68
CA PRO A 100 22.93 -13.09 -6.93
C PRO A 100 23.66 -12.20 -5.90
N TYR A 101 23.04 -11.08 -5.49
CA TYR A 101 23.63 -10.16 -4.52
C TYR A 101 23.66 -10.76 -3.11
N TYR A 102 22.58 -11.43 -2.70
CA TYR A 102 22.51 -12.10 -1.40
C TYR A 102 23.60 -13.19 -1.30
N ILE A 103 23.72 -14.04 -2.31
CA ILE A 103 24.72 -15.12 -2.35
C ILE A 103 26.14 -14.54 -2.37
N SER A 104 26.39 -13.48 -3.14
CA SER A 104 27.71 -12.85 -3.22
C SER A 104 28.20 -12.34 -1.86
N SER A 105 27.30 -11.72 -1.07
CA SER A 105 27.63 -11.19 0.25
C SER A 105 28.03 -12.32 1.21
N PHE A 106 27.26 -13.42 1.24
CA PHE A 106 27.59 -14.58 2.05
C PHE A 106 28.85 -15.30 1.57
N SER A 107 29.08 -15.36 0.25
CA SER A 107 30.30 -15.92 -0.33
C SER A 107 31.55 -15.16 0.11
N MET A 108 31.51 -13.82 0.15
CA MET A 108 32.62 -13.01 0.64
C MET A 108 32.89 -13.22 2.14
N MET A 109 31.83 -13.32 2.96
CA MET A 109 31.97 -13.64 4.39
C MET A 109 32.64 -15.00 4.61
N ALA A 110 32.19 -16.03 3.90
CA ALA A 110 32.76 -17.38 3.98
C ALA A 110 34.21 -17.40 3.45
N GLY A 111 34.48 -16.71 2.35
CA GLY A 111 35.81 -16.59 1.77
C GLY A 111 36.81 -15.92 2.71
N ALA A 112 36.43 -14.79 3.33
CA ALA A 112 37.27 -14.11 4.33
C ALA A 112 37.53 -15.00 5.55
N PHE A 113 36.50 -15.71 6.03
CA PHE A 113 36.64 -16.65 7.15
C PHE A 113 37.63 -17.78 6.81
N LEU A 114 37.44 -18.47 5.68
CA LEU A 114 38.34 -19.55 5.25
C LEU A 114 39.76 -19.04 4.98
N LEU A 115 39.90 -17.89 4.32
CA LEU A 115 41.20 -17.26 4.08
C LEU A 115 41.92 -16.96 5.40
N SER A 116 41.22 -16.48 6.42
CA SER A 116 41.81 -16.26 7.74
C SER A 116 42.36 -17.55 8.36
N PHE A 117 41.65 -18.68 8.23
CA PHE A 117 42.16 -19.97 8.70
C PHE A 117 43.37 -20.43 7.89
N ILE A 118 43.30 -20.35 6.57
CA ILE A 118 44.39 -20.78 5.69
C ILE A 118 45.65 -19.97 6.02
N VAL A 119 45.55 -18.65 6.11
CA VAL A 119 46.70 -17.78 6.42
C VAL A 119 47.27 -18.08 7.81
N LEU A 120 46.43 -18.31 8.83
CA LEU A 120 46.90 -18.58 10.19
C LEU A 120 47.61 -19.93 10.33
N TYR A 121 47.12 -20.96 9.62
CA TYR A 121 47.70 -22.31 9.65
C TYR A 121 48.63 -22.59 8.47
N HIS A 122 48.95 -21.59 7.65
CA HIS A 122 49.92 -21.74 6.57
C HIS A 122 51.32 -21.88 7.18
N ARG A 123 52.01 -22.96 6.82
CA ARG A 123 53.41 -23.18 7.20
C ARG A 123 54.24 -23.10 5.93
N ASP A 124 55.22 -22.21 5.92
CA ASP A 124 56.19 -22.14 4.83
C ASP A 124 57.09 -23.37 4.88
N ASP A 125 57.28 -24.04 3.75
CA ASP A 125 58.26 -25.11 3.62
C ASP A 125 59.66 -24.49 3.75
N THR A 126 60.30 -24.69 4.91
CA THR A 126 61.71 -24.33 5.10
C THR A 126 62.56 -25.09 4.07
N PRO A 127 63.39 -24.43 3.23
CA PRO A 127 64.25 -25.13 2.30
C PRO A 127 65.18 -26.05 3.10
N LYS A 128 65.18 -27.36 2.78
CA LYS A 128 66.13 -28.33 3.34
C LYS A 128 67.54 -27.76 3.15
N ASN A 129 68.21 -27.43 4.26
CA ASN A 129 69.62 -27.07 4.25
C ASN A 129 70.40 -28.18 3.52
N LYS A 130 71.13 -27.80 2.46
CA LYS A 130 72.14 -28.67 1.86
C LYS A 130 73.23 -28.88 2.91
N THR A 131 73.33 -30.10 3.42
CA THR A 131 74.47 -30.55 4.21
C THR A 131 75.67 -30.72 3.27
N GLU A 132 76.83 -30.22 3.71
CA GLU A 132 78.16 -30.41 3.11
C GLU A 132 78.45 -31.85 2.66
#